data_AF-A0A1B2HLR9-F1
#
_entry.id   AF-A0A1B2HLR9-F1
#
_cell.length_a   1.000
_cell.length_b   1.000
_cell.length_c   1.000
_cell.angle_alpha   90.00
_cell.angle_beta   90.00
_cell.angle_gamma   90.00
#
_symmetry.space_group_name_H-M   'P 1'
#
loop_
_entity.id
_entity.type
_entity.pdbx_description
1 polymer ?
#
loop_
_entity_poly.entity_id
_entity_poly.type
_entity_poly.pdbx_seq_one_letter_code
_entity_poly.pdbx_strand_id
1 'polypeptide(L)'
;MDTYIDLRDVRLTGFVSQGLIALVAAESVWGTVNDWSGGSSTWSFLAQVFYLPAAVAFVLWFRNATHNAEAIALHGVRMINDVWRASDPSQRSKPFKERTVSPLIKPWQYAFLAMVLTDLLETLLLDTGAYVVFSTLSTVSAVVAAGLACFLIWRISWMQQQFAVPRAKRR
;
A
#
# COMPACT_ATOMS: atom_id res chain seq x y z
N MET A 1 -31.42 -7.17 5.58
CA MET A 1 -30.26 -7.91 5.05
C MET A 1 -29.06 -7.49 5.88
N ASP A 2 -28.51 -8.40 6.68
CA ASP A 2 -27.31 -8.13 7.46
C ASP A 2 -26.12 -8.06 6.51
N THR A 3 -25.48 -6.89 6.43
CA THR A 3 -24.29 -6.70 5.61
C THR A 3 -23.13 -7.48 6.22
N TYR A 4 -22.77 -8.60 5.60
CA TYR A 4 -21.66 -9.46 6.04
C TYR A 4 -20.32 -8.76 5.76
N ILE A 5 -19.55 -8.46 6.80
CA ILE A 5 -18.20 -7.87 6.71
C ILE A 5 -17.20 -8.96 7.07
N ASP A 6 -16.38 -9.42 6.12
CA ASP A 6 -15.34 -10.41 6.38
C ASP A 6 -14.03 -9.73 6.79
N LEU A 7 -13.86 -9.55 8.10
CA LEU A 7 -12.65 -8.93 8.65
C LEU A 7 -11.45 -9.87 8.73
N ARG A 8 -11.65 -11.19 8.72
CA ARG A 8 -10.55 -12.13 8.92
C ARG A 8 -9.64 -12.12 7.70
N ASP A 9 -10.24 -12.15 6.53
CA ASP A 9 -9.52 -12.18 5.26
C ASP A 9 -8.80 -10.87 4.98
N VAL A 10 -9.42 -9.71 5.29
CA VAL A 10 -8.74 -8.40 5.18
C VAL A 10 -7.55 -8.29 6.11
N ARG A 11 -7.64 -8.80 7.35
CA ARG A 11 -6.51 -8.77 8.30
C ARG A 11 -5.35 -9.65 7.82
N LEU A 12 -5.65 -10.89 7.46
CA LEU A 12 -4.63 -11.84 7.03
C LEU A 12 -3.91 -11.34 5.77
N THR A 13 -4.67 -10.98 4.74
CA THR A 13 -4.10 -10.43 3.50
C THR A 13 -3.38 -9.10 3.74
N GLY A 14 -3.83 -8.29 4.70
CA GLY A 14 -3.18 -7.05 5.10
C GLY A 14 -1.81 -7.27 5.71
N PHE A 15 -1.69 -8.18 6.69
CA PHE A 15 -0.39 -8.53 7.29
C PHE A 15 0.58 -9.16 6.29
N VAL A 16 0.08 -10.05 5.43
CA VAL A 16 0.90 -10.64 4.36
C VAL A 16 1.41 -9.57 3.41
N SER A 17 0.54 -8.63 3.00
CA SER A 17 0.92 -7.50 2.14
C SER A 17 1.98 -6.62 2.80
N GLN A 18 1.79 -6.26 4.09
CA GLN A 18 2.76 -5.47 4.84
C GLN A 18 4.12 -6.15 4.96
N GLY A 19 4.13 -7.46 5.26
CA GLY A 19 5.36 -8.24 5.36
C GLY A 19 6.11 -8.29 4.03
N LEU A 20 5.41 -8.54 2.93
CA LEU A 20 6.03 -8.60 1.60
C LEU A 20 6.52 -7.23 1.12
N ILE A 21 5.76 -6.16 1.36
CA ILE A 21 6.18 -4.79 1.04
C ILE A 21 7.40 -4.38 1.87
N ALA A 22 7.43 -4.72 3.16
CA ALA A 22 8.58 -4.46 4.01
C ALA A 22 9.82 -5.27 3.57
N LEU A 23 9.62 -6.51 3.11
CA LEU A 23 10.68 -7.35 2.58
C LEU A 23 11.29 -6.75 1.31
N VAL A 24 10.46 -6.25 0.38
CA VAL A 24 10.92 -5.53 -0.82
C VAL A 24 11.79 -4.34 -0.42
N ALA A 25 11.32 -3.49 0.50
CA ALA A 25 12.10 -2.32 0.94
C ALA A 25 13.42 -2.70 1.61
N ALA A 26 13.44 -3.77 2.42
CA ALA A 26 14.66 -4.27 3.05
C ALA A 26 15.65 -4.81 2.00
N GLU A 27 15.16 -5.50 0.99
CA GLU A 27 15.96 -6.02 -0.11
C GLU A 27 16.54 -4.87 -0.96
N SER A 28 15.75 -3.84 -1.30
CA SER A 28 16.26 -2.67 -2.04
C SER A 28 17.38 -1.97 -1.30
N VAL A 29 17.24 -1.78 0.03
CA VAL A 29 18.32 -1.24 0.88
C VAL A 29 19.55 -2.13 0.83
N TRP A 30 19.37 -3.43 0.97
CA TRP A 30 20.47 -4.38 0.97
C TRP A 30 21.20 -4.45 -0.38
N GLY A 31 20.46 -4.37 -1.49
CA GLY A 31 20.99 -4.29 -2.85
C GLY A 31 21.83 -3.03 -3.05
N THR A 32 21.29 -1.85 -2.72
CA THR A 32 22.04 -0.59 -2.84
C THR A 32 23.32 -0.59 -1.99
N VAL A 33 23.30 -1.19 -0.79
CA VAL A 33 24.50 -1.26 0.07
C VAL A 33 25.56 -2.18 -0.50
N ASN A 34 25.19 -3.35 -1.02
CA ASN A 34 26.17 -4.32 -1.53
C ASN A 34 26.67 -4.02 -2.94
N ASP A 35 25.88 -3.30 -3.73
CA ASP A 35 26.18 -3.00 -5.14
C ASP A 35 26.48 -1.51 -5.38
N TRP A 36 26.92 -0.83 -4.32
CA TRP A 36 27.15 0.62 -4.34
C TRP A 36 28.12 1.08 -5.43
N SER A 37 29.01 0.20 -5.92
CA SER A 37 30.08 0.53 -6.87
C SER A 37 29.92 -0.07 -8.27
N GLY A 38 28.86 -0.83 -8.57
CA GLY A 38 28.65 -1.41 -9.90
C GLY A 38 27.24 -1.94 -10.08
N GLY A 39 26.66 -1.86 -11.29
CA GLY A 39 25.30 -2.30 -11.57
C GLY A 39 25.21 -3.80 -11.82
N SER A 40 25.26 -4.63 -10.77
CA SER A 40 24.96 -6.05 -10.92
C SER A 40 23.44 -6.24 -11.12
N SER A 41 23.05 -6.86 -12.23
CA SER A 41 21.64 -7.12 -12.54
C SER A 41 20.94 -8.07 -11.56
N THR A 42 21.70 -8.74 -10.69
CA THR A 42 21.21 -9.76 -9.75
C THR A 42 20.30 -9.16 -8.68
N TRP A 43 20.68 -8.00 -8.11
CA TRP A 43 19.89 -7.35 -7.06
C TRP A 43 18.62 -6.72 -7.64
N SER A 44 18.72 -6.03 -8.77
CA SER A 44 17.53 -5.50 -9.47
C SER A 44 16.56 -6.63 -9.87
N PHE A 45 17.06 -7.81 -10.24
CA PHE A 45 16.22 -8.98 -10.53
C PHE A 45 15.54 -9.54 -9.26
N LEU A 46 16.27 -9.65 -8.14
CA LEU A 46 15.70 -10.12 -6.87
C LEU A 46 14.60 -9.18 -6.37
N ALA A 47 14.82 -7.87 -6.44
CA ALA A 47 13.80 -6.87 -6.14
C ALA A 47 12.51 -7.13 -6.94
N GLN A 48 12.63 -7.34 -8.26
CA GLN A 48 11.49 -7.65 -9.13
C GLN A 48 10.77 -8.94 -8.75
N VAL A 49 11.51 -9.99 -8.35
CA VAL A 49 10.94 -11.25 -7.87
C VAL A 49 10.14 -11.03 -6.58
N PHE A 50 10.54 -10.13 -5.69
CA PHE A 50 9.78 -9.80 -4.48
C PHE A 50 8.60 -8.84 -4.73
N TYR A 51 8.72 -7.94 -5.70
CA TYR A 51 7.64 -7.02 -6.08
C TYR A 51 6.39 -7.76 -6.54
N LEU A 52 6.52 -8.85 -7.31
CA LEU A 52 5.37 -9.56 -7.86
C LEU A 52 4.48 -10.19 -6.78
N PRO A 53 4.98 -11.02 -5.83
CA PRO A 53 4.20 -11.51 -4.69
C PRO A 53 3.62 -10.38 -3.84
N ALA A 54 4.38 -9.31 -3.58
CA ALA A 54 3.90 -8.15 -2.82
C ALA A 54 2.71 -7.48 -3.51
N ALA A 55 2.79 -7.30 -4.83
CA ALA A 55 1.71 -6.74 -5.65
C ALA A 55 0.47 -7.64 -5.64
N VAL A 56 0.64 -8.96 -5.79
CA VAL A 56 -0.48 -9.91 -5.72
C VAL A 56 -1.16 -9.85 -4.36
N ALA A 57 -0.39 -9.91 -3.27
CA ALA A 57 -0.94 -9.82 -1.92
C ALA A 57 -1.69 -8.50 -1.71
N PHE A 58 -1.12 -7.37 -2.15
CA PHE A 58 -1.74 -6.06 -2.08
C PHE A 58 -3.06 -6.01 -2.86
N VAL A 59 -3.12 -6.56 -4.06
CA VAL A 59 -4.35 -6.62 -4.87
C VAL A 59 -5.42 -7.47 -4.18
N LEU A 60 -5.04 -8.63 -3.62
CA LEU A 60 -5.98 -9.47 -2.86
C LEU A 60 -6.53 -8.73 -1.64
N TRP A 61 -5.64 -8.08 -0.87
CA TRP A 61 -6.06 -7.23 0.24
C TRP A 61 -6.98 -6.10 -0.21
N PHE A 62 -6.63 -5.40 -1.30
CA PHE A 62 -7.41 -4.29 -1.83
C PHE A 62 -8.80 -4.72 -2.27
N ARG A 63 -8.92 -5.89 -2.93
CA ARG A 63 -10.22 -6.47 -3.31
C ARG A 63 -11.09 -6.76 -2.09
N ASN A 64 -10.51 -7.39 -1.06
CA ASN A 64 -11.23 -7.71 0.16
C ASN A 64 -11.63 -6.43 0.94
N ALA A 65 -10.72 -5.45 1.01
CA ALA A 65 -10.98 -4.16 1.63
C ALA A 65 -12.06 -3.37 0.88
N THR A 66 -12.08 -3.45 -0.45
CA THR A 66 -13.11 -2.84 -1.30
C THR A 66 -14.47 -3.48 -1.07
N HIS A 67 -14.55 -4.81 -1.07
CA HIS A 67 -15.80 -5.53 -0.79
C HIS A 67 -16.39 -5.14 0.57
N ASN A 68 -15.55 -5.09 1.61
CA ASN A 68 -15.97 -4.65 2.94
C ASN A 68 -16.37 -3.17 2.96
N ALA A 69 -15.67 -2.31 2.22
CA ALA A 69 -16.00 -0.91 2.08
C ALA A 69 -17.34 -0.68 1.37
N GLU A 70 -17.68 -1.49 0.35
CA GLU A 70 -18.98 -1.44 -0.32
C GLU A 70 -20.13 -1.84 0.60
N ALA A 71 -19.91 -2.86 1.44
CA ALA A 71 -20.84 -3.23 2.50
C ALA A 71 -21.08 -2.07 3.49
N ILE A 72 -20.05 -1.28 3.81
CA ILE A 72 -20.17 -0.12 4.71
C ILE A 72 -20.88 1.06 4.02
N ALA A 73 -20.64 1.29 2.73
CA ALA A 73 -21.07 2.50 2.00
C ALA A 73 -22.35 2.33 1.15
N LEU A 74 -22.94 1.14 1.09
CA LEU A 74 -24.16 0.82 0.31
C LEU A 74 -24.01 1.05 -1.21
N HIS A 75 -22.82 0.72 -1.77
CA HIS A 75 -22.38 0.69 -3.19
C HIS A 75 -21.55 1.88 -3.71
N GLY A 76 -20.52 1.58 -4.52
CA GLY A 76 -19.78 2.58 -5.32
C GLY A 76 -18.28 2.70 -5.04
N VAL A 77 -17.65 1.72 -4.38
CA VAL A 77 -16.22 1.81 -4.03
C VAL A 77 -15.38 1.21 -5.16
N ARG A 78 -14.68 2.06 -5.92
CA ARG A 78 -13.84 1.58 -7.04
C ARG A 78 -12.37 1.95 -6.91
N MET A 79 -12.07 3.04 -6.20
CA MET A 79 -10.72 3.55 -6.04
C MET A 79 -10.26 3.47 -4.58
N ILE A 80 -8.94 3.52 -4.36
CA ILE A 80 -8.38 3.51 -3.00
C ILE A 80 -8.85 4.70 -2.14
N ASN A 81 -9.11 5.85 -2.78
CA ASN A 81 -9.75 7.01 -2.15
C ASN A 81 -11.13 6.66 -1.59
N ASP A 82 -11.90 5.85 -2.31
CA ASP A 82 -13.26 5.46 -1.95
C ASP A 82 -13.22 4.43 -0.82
N VAL A 83 -12.28 3.48 -0.86
CA VAL A 83 -12.08 2.50 0.22
C VAL A 83 -11.79 3.23 1.53
N TRP A 84 -10.94 4.25 1.47
CA TRP A 84 -10.60 5.07 2.61
C TRP A 84 -11.81 5.86 3.15
N ARG A 85 -12.54 6.56 2.27
CA ARG A 85 -13.77 7.32 2.62
C ARG A 85 -14.86 6.43 3.22
N ALA A 86 -15.05 5.25 2.62
CA ALA A 86 -16.04 4.28 3.05
C ALA A 86 -15.70 3.74 4.44
N SER A 87 -14.42 3.44 4.64
CA SER A 87 -13.92 2.85 5.87
C SER A 87 -13.76 3.85 7.01
N ASP A 88 -13.94 5.17 6.84
CA ASP A 88 -13.74 6.16 7.92
C ASP A 88 -14.95 6.29 8.86
N PRO A 89 -14.85 5.86 10.14
CA PRO A 89 -15.98 5.88 11.08
C PRO A 89 -16.41 7.29 11.47
N SER A 90 -15.50 8.27 11.41
CA SER A 90 -15.78 9.66 11.78
C SER A 90 -16.73 10.35 10.78
N GLN A 91 -16.81 9.84 9.56
CA GLN A 91 -17.61 10.41 8.48
C GLN A 91 -18.93 9.67 8.26
N ARG A 92 -19.32 8.78 9.18
CA ARG A 92 -20.51 7.92 9.07
C ARG A 92 -21.82 8.70 8.93
N SER A 93 -21.93 9.86 9.58
CA SER A 93 -23.13 10.71 9.50
C SER A 93 -23.29 11.42 8.16
N LYS A 94 -22.25 11.44 7.32
CA LYS A 94 -22.28 12.08 6.01
C LYS A 94 -22.60 11.07 4.90
N PRO A 95 -23.44 11.45 3.92
CA PRO A 95 -23.60 10.70 2.68
C PRO A 95 -22.25 10.42 2.02
N PHE A 96 -22.08 9.25 1.39
CA PHE A 96 -20.79 8.82 0.84
C PHE A 96 -20.15 9.85 -0.12
N LYS A 97 -20.96 10.51 -0.95
CA LYS A 97 -20.51 11.53 -1.91
C LYS A 97 -19.93 12.79 -1.24
N GLU A 98 -20.30 13.06 0.01
CA GLU A 98 -19.85 14.23 0.79
C GLU A 98 -18.67 13.91 1.71
N ARG A 99 -18.18 12.67 1.71
CA ARG A 99 -17.03 12.25 2.52
C ARG A 99 -15.73 12.79 1.93
N THR A 100 -14.88 13.32 2.80
CA THR A 100 -13.58 13.88 2.42
C THR A 100 -12.58 12.76 2.15
N VAL A 101 -11.80 12.90 1.07
CA VAL A 101 -10.63 12.02 0.80
C VAL A 101 -9.59 12.28 1.88
N SER A 102 -8.85 11.25 2.28
CA SER A 102 -7.72 11.48 3.18
C SER A 102 -6.59 12.25 2.52
N PRO A 103 -5.98 13.20 3.26
CA PRO A 103 -4.84 13.94 2.77
C PRO A 103 -3.61 13.05 2.53
N LEU A 104 -3.59 11.81 3.04
CA LEU A 104 -2.46 10.89 2.96
C LEU A 104 -2.42 10.08 1.65
N ILE A 105 -3.52 10.04 0.88
CA ILE A 105 -3.51 9.28 -0.37
C ILE A 105 -2.62 9.94 -1.42
N LYS A 106 -2.62 11.27 -1.53
CA LYS A 106 -1.76 11.98 -2.49
C LYS A 106 -0.26 11.77 -2.21
N PRO A 107 0.25 11.95 -0.98
CA PRO A 107 1.62 11.59 -0.63
C PRO A 107 2.00 10.16 -1.03
N TRP A 108 1.12 9.18 -0.78
CA TRP A 108 1.37 7.80 -1.19
C TRP A 108 1.45 7.63 -2.71
N GLN A 109 0.53 8.24 -3.47
CA GLN A 109 0.57 8.19 -4.94
C GLN A 109 1.86 8.80 -5.51
N TYR A 110 2.31 9.92 -4.95
CA TYR A 110 3.56 10.55 -5.37
C TYR A 110 4.79 9.73 -4.99
N ALA A 111 4.83 9.15 -3.79
CA ALA A 111 5.92 8.26 -3.39
C ALA A 111 6.00 7.02 -4.28
N PHE A 112 4.85 6.41 -4.60
CA PHE A 112 4.80 5.26 -5.51
C PHE A 112 5.25 5.64 -6.92
N LEU A 113 4.78 6.77 -7.45
CA LEU A 113 5.20 7.24 -8.77
C LEU A 113 6.71 7.55 -8.80
N ALA A 114 7.23 8.20 -7.77
CA ALA A 114 8.65 8.50 -7.65
C ALA A 114 9.48 7.21 -7.66
N MET A 115 9.10 6.21 -6.86
CA MET A 115 9.75 4.88 -6.82
C MET A 115 9.78 4.21 -8.20
N VAL A 116 8.64 4.16 -8.91
CA VAL A 116 8.58 3.54 -10.24
C VAL A 116 9.46 4.29 -11.24
N LEU A 117 9.47 5.63 -11.20
CA LEU A 117 10.29 6.45 -12.09
C LEU A 117 11.78 6.26 -11.80
N THR A 118 12.18 6.20 -10.53
CA THR A 118 13.59 6.00 -10.15
C THR A 118 14.08 4.59 -10.49
N ASP A 119 13.26 3.56 -10.31
CA ASP A 119 13.59 2.17 -10.73
C ASP A 119 13.79 2.07 -12.24
N LEU A 120 12.91 2.72 -13.03
CA LEU A 120 13.04 2.76 -14.48
C LEU A 120 14.33 3.47 -14.91
N LEU A 121 14.65 4.60 -14.27
CA LEU A 121 15.88 5.34 -14.57
C LEU A 121 17.13 4.58 -14.12
N GLU A 122 17.10 3.91 -12.98
CA GLU A 122 18.18 3.02 -12.52
C GLU A 122 18.46 1.93 -13.56
N THR A 123 17.41 1.27 -14.06
CA THR A 123 17.53 0.21 -15.08
C THR A 123 18.12 0.74 -16.38
N LEU A 124 17.75 1.95 -16.81
CA LEU A 124 18.27 2.58 -18.03
C LEU A 124 19.71 3.10 -17.90
N LEU A 125 20.16 3.37 -16.68
CA LEU A 125 21.45 4.03 -16.39
C LEU A 125 22.47 3.10 -15.73
N LEU A 126 22.20 1.79 -15.73
CA LEU A 126 22.95 0.74 -15.03
C LEU A 126 24.48 0.81 -15.24
N ASP A 127 24.92 1.13 -16.46
CA ASP A 127 26.34 1.18 -16.85
C ASP A 127 26.98 2.57 -16.72
N THR A 128 26.29 3.53 -16.11
CA THR A 128 26.75 4.93 -16.02
C THR A 128 27.14 5.30 -14.59
N GLY A 129 28.03 6.28 -14.43
CA GLY A 129 28.35 6.86 -13.11
C GLY A 129 27.16 7.50 -12.39
N ALA A 130 26.02 7.69 -13.08
CA ALA A 130 24.79 8.16 -12.48
C ALA A 130 24.00 7.05 -11.74
N TYR A 131 24.34 5.78 -11.97
CA TYR A 131 23.68 4.61 -11.35
C TYR A 131 23.56 4.76 -9.83
N VAL A 132 24.66 5.10 -9.14
CA VAL A 132 24.70 5.22 -7.67
C VAL A 132 23.68 6.23 -7.14
N VAL A 133 23.52 7.36 -7.85
CA VAL A 133 22.58 8.42 -7.48
C VAL A 133 21.15 7.92 -7.62
N PHE A 134 20.83 7.28 -8.75
CA PHE A 134 19.48 6.78 -9.01
C PHE A 134 19.11 5.57 -8.16
N SER A 135 20.05 4.64 -7.91
CA SER A 135 19.84 3.51 -6.99
C SER A 135 19.58 3.99 -5.56
N THR A 136 20.34 4.98 -5.07
CA THR A 136 20.10 5.58 -3.75
C THR A 136 18.72 6.26 -3.69
N LEU A 137 18.38 7.06 -4.71
CA LEU A 137 17.07 7.72 -4.78
C LEU A 137 15.92 6.72 -4.89
N SER A 138 16.11 5.62 -5.61
CA SER A 138 15.10 4.57 -5.74
C SER A 138 14.87 3.86 -4.42
N THR A 139 15.94 3.47 -3.73
CA THR A 139 15.86 2.85 -2.41
C THR A 139 15.19 3.76 -1.39
N VAL A 140 15.53 5.06 -1.33
CA VAL A 140 14.84 6.01 -0.44
C VAL A 140 13.36 6.10 -0.78
N SER A 141 13.02 6.19 -2.07
CA SER A 141 11.63 6.27 -2.53
C SER A 141 10.86 4.98 -2.23
N ALA A 142 11.48 3.81 -2.39
CA ALA A 142 10.93 2.51 -2.07
C ALA A 142 10.62 2.38 -0.57
N VAL A 143 11.53 2.79 0.30
CA VAL A 143 11.31 2.80 1.76
C VAL A 143 10.15 3.71 2.14
N VAL A 144 10.09 4.93 1.58
CA VAL A 144 8.99 5.88 1.84
C VAL A 144 7.66 5.32 1.32
N ALA A 145 7.63 4.80 0.10
CA ALA A 145 6.44 4.21 -0.51
C ALA A 145 5.95 2.99 0.28
N ALA A 146 6.87 2.12 0.70
CA ALA A 146 6.58 0.95 1.54
C ALA A 146 6.01 1.36 2.90
N GLY A 147 6.63 2.33 3.58
CA GLY A 147 6.14 2.87 4.84
C GLY A 147 4.72 3.44 4.73
N LEU A 148 4.45 4.23 3.69
CA LEU A 148 3.12 4.79 3.42
C LEU A 148 2.10 3.68 3.08
N ALA A 149 2.47 2.70 2.26
CA ALA A 149 1.60 1.58 1.92
C ALA A 149 1.24 0.75 3.16
N CYS A 150 2.23 0.39 3.97
CA CYS A 150 2.02 -0.34 5.23
C CYS A 150 1.12 0.44 6.19
N PHE A 151 1.35 1.75 6.33
CA PHE A 151 0.51 2.63 7.13
C PHE A 151 -0.93 2.70 6.60
N LEU A 152 -1.12 2.82 5.29
CA LEU A 152 -2.45 2.84 4.67
C LEU A 152 -3.21 1.53 4.94
N ILE A 153 -2.55 0.39 4.74
CA ILE A 153 -3.12 -0.94 4.98
C ILE A 153 -3.54 -1.07 6.45
N TRP A 154 -2.66 -0.68 7.37
CA TRP A 154 -2.94 -0.70 8.80
C TRP A 154 -4.13 0.19 9.16
N ARG A 155 -4.14 1.44 8.69
CA ARG A 155 -5.20 2.41 9.00
C ARG A 155 -6.55 1.96 8.44
N ILE A 156 -6.62 1.53 7.18
CA ILE A 156 -7.86 1.01 6.59
C ILE A 156 -8.35 -0.20 7.38
N SER A 157 -7.47 -1.18 7.61
CA SER A 157 -7.84 -2.40 8.35
C SER A 157 -8.35 -2.05 9.75
N TRP A 158 -7.67 -1.16 10.48
CA TRP A 158 -8.08 -0.70 11.80
C TRP A 158 -9.48 -0.08 11.80
N MET A 159 -9.77 0.78 10.83
CA MET A 159 -11.08 1.41 10.80
C MET A 159 -12.21 0.46 10.45
N GLN A 160 -11.99 -0.46 9.51
CA GLN A 160 -12.98 -1.47 9.17
C GLN A 160 -13.33 -2.34 10.39
N GLN A 161 -12.37 -2.56 11.29
CA GLN A 161 -12.65 -3.23 12.57
C GLN A 161 -13.63 -2.46 13.45
N GLN A 162 -13.54 -1.12 13.48
CA GLN A 162 -14.47 -0.31 14.27
C GLN A 162 -15.92 -0.39 13.78
N PHE A 163 -16.14 -0.79 12.52
CA PHE A 163 -17.48 -1.01 11.97
C PHE A 163 -18.08 -2.36 12.36
N ALA A 164 -17.26 -3.39 12.63
CA ALA A 164 -17.76 -4.73 12.97
C ALA A 164 -18.05 -4.93 14.46
N VAL A 165 -17.56 -4.06 15.35
CA VAL A 165 -17.89 -4.14 16.78
C VAL A 165 -19.31 -3.59 16.98
N PRO A 166 -20.28 -4.39 17.47
CA PRO A 166 -21.59 -3.86 17.85
C PRO A 166 -21.38 -2.84 18.97
N ARG A 167 -21.70 -1.56 18.73
CA ARG A 167 -21.81 -0.61 19.85
C ARG A 167 -22.90 -1.14 20.77
N ALA A 168 -22.53 -1.51 22.00
CA ALA A 168 -23.51 -1.75 23.05
C ALA A 168 -24.47 -0.55 23.07
N LYS A 169 -25.76 -0.79 22.81
CA LYS A 169 -26.80 0.23 22.95
C LYS A 169 -26.68 0.75 24.37
N ARG A 170 -26.15 1.96 24.56
CA ARG A 170 -26.39 2.72 25.79
C ARG A 170 -27.91 2.90 25.85
N ARG A 171 -28.54 2.11 26.72
CA ARG A 171 -29.89 2.36 27.20
C ARG A 171 -29.86 3.60 28.08
#